data_AF-A0A6C0CAW1-F1
#
_entry.id   AF-A0A6C0CAW1-F1
#
_cell.length_a   1.000
_cell.length_b   1.000
_cell.length_c   1.000
_cell.angle_alpha   90.00
_cell.angle_beta   90.00
_cell.angle_gamma   90.00
#
_symmetry.space_group_name_H-M   'P 1'
#
loop_
_entity.id
_entity.type
_entity.pdbx_description
1 polymer ?
#
loop_
_entity_poly.entity_id
_entity_poly.type
_entity_poly.pdbx_seq_one_letter_code
_entity_poly.pdbx_strand_id
1 'polypeptide(L)'
;MRTFLYQQTYYCCLWVSYYVIDSFFINFFNVSNRNKITGIISMFGNLSYYFCRSYAFMGYYVNKYVTPAFYNNLPEVEQEDSFSKEINAVTVNKTDYHFLVFSGGGIKGISYCGALDVLDSNNILYDEDGNFKIMGFAGTSAGSIIAALLAVDYKPKEIKKIMKKLNMRDLVDDKSGMVRDGLHLIEKYGTAPGNFVLNFLGDLIKAKTGNEDYTIDQLYADKGIKLVIVGTDMNICASQYFYPNDGSNITIRKAIRISMSIPFLFEPVLHNKNYYVDGGVLDNYPLHVFDGEYPGEKTSRCGMCKPNDKVLGLQIITEDSTNDDGTVTREEIGNLLQFSFTFIKTFMLENDRRMLTPTNKKRTIRIVTPNYPATNFAISDDDKKLLMECGRKHTLDFFNATTSEI
;
A
#
# COMPACT_ATOMS: atom_id res chain seq x y z
N MET A 1 -42.04 19.21 -18.91
CA MET A 1 -40.60 18.86 -19.08
C MET A 1 -40.06 17.89 -18.03
N ARG A 2 -40.24 18.11 -16.71
CA ARG A 2 -39.71 17.19 -15.66
C ARG A 2 -40.33 15.77 -15.67
N THR A 3 -41.61 15.63 -15.99
CA THR A 3 -42.29 14.31 -16.06
C THR A 3 -41.93 13.52 -17.32
N PHE A 4 -41.59 14.22 -18.41
CA PHE A 4 -41.25 13.63 -19.71
C PHE A 4 -39.83 13.04 -19.71
N LEU A 5 -38.88 13.72 -19.06
CA LEU A 5 -37.52 13.21 -18.83
C LEU A 5 -37.52 11.99 -17.90
N TYR A 6 -38.38 11.96 -16.87
CA TYR A 6 -38.48 10.79 -15.99
C TYR A 6 -39.02 9.54 -16.71
N GLN A 7 -40.01 9.72 -17.60
CA GLN A 7 -40.53 8.62 -18.41
C GLN A 7 -39.50 8.11 -19.42
N GLN A 8 -38.77 8.99 -20.12
CA GLN A 8 -37.73 8.56 -21.07
C GLN A 8 -36.59 7.80 -20.39
N THR A 9 -36.13 8.24 -19.22
CA THR A 9 -35.08 7.53 -18.47
C THR A 9 -35.58 6.18 -17.96
N TYR A 10 -36.85 6.08 -17.54
CA TYR A 10 -37.46 4.82 -17.10
C TYR A 10 -37.58 3.81 -18.25
N TYR A 11 -38.01 4.25 -19.44
CA TYR A 11 -38.11 3.37 -20.62
C TYR A 11 -36.72 2.97 -21.17
N CYS A 12 -35.72 3.86 -21.16
CA CYS A 12 -34.35 3.52 -21.52
C CYS A 12 -33.74 2.47 -20.57
N CYS A 13 -33.96 2.62 -19.26
CA CYS A 13 -33.46 1.65 -18.28
C CYS A 13 -34.15 0.28 -18.41
N LEU A 14 -35.46 0.24 -18.66
CA LEU A 14 -36.17 -1.01 -18.92
C LEU A 14 -35.71 -1.70 -20.21
N TRP A 15 -35.44 -0.92 -21.27
CA TRP A 15 -35.00 -1.46 -22.56
C TRP A 15 -33.58 -2.05 -22.49
N VAL A 16 -32.66 -1.35 -21.81
CA VAL A 16 -31.28 -1.83 -21.59
C VAL A 16 -31.27 -3.06 -20.67
N SER A 17 -32.13 -3.08 -19.64
CA SER A 17 -32.27 -4.24 -18.76
C SER A 17 -32.77 -5.47 -19.51
N TYR A 18 -33.77 -5.32 -20.38
CA TYR A 18 -34.35 -6.42 -21.14
C TYR A 18 -33.35 -7.00 -22.16
N TYR A 19 -32.63 -6.13 -22.89
CA TYR A 19 -31.68 -6.55 -23.92
C TYR A 19 -30.42 -7.22 -23.36
N VAL A 20 -29.92 -6.71 -22.22
CA VAL A 20 -28.75 -7.27 -21.54
C VAL A 20 -29.10 -8.59 -20.86
N ILE A 21 -30.30 -8.75 -20.33
CA ILE A 21 -30.73 -10.00 -19.68
C ILE A 21 -31.03 -11.09 -20.71
N ASP A 22 -31.74 -10.79 -21.81
CA ASP A 22 -32.04 -11.80 -22.85
C ASP A 22 -30.78 -12.28 -23.57
N SER A 23 -29.85 -11.38 -23.91
CA SER A 23 -28.63 -11.75 -24.65
C SER A 23 -27.63 -12.53 -23.79
N PHE A 24 -27.64 -12.31 -22.47
CA PHE A 24 -26.71 -12.95 -21.53
C PHE A 24 -27.24 -14.30 -21.04
N PHE A 25 -28.56 -14.47 -20.85
CA PHE A 25 -29.12 -15.75 -20.41
C PHE A 25 -29.30 -16.77 -21.55
N ILE A 26 -29.65 -16.34 -22.77
CA ILE A 26 -29.85 -17.26 -23.90
C ILE A 26 -28.52 -17.86 -24.41
N ASN A 27 -27.42 -17.11 -24.32
CA ASN A 27 -26.10 -17.56 -24.80
C ASN A 27 -25.27 -18.32 -23.76
N PHE A 28 -25.45 -18.04 -22.45
CA PHE A 28 -24.55 -18.57 -21.43
C PHE A 28 -25.13 -19.74 -20.63
N PHE A 29 -26.46 -19.82 -20.51
CA PHE A 29 -27.15 -20.86 -19.77
C PHE A 29 -28.15 -21.52 -20.70
N ASN A 30 -27.76 -22.62 -21.35
CA ASN A 30 -28.64 -23.45 -22.17
C ASN A 30 -29.68 -24.16 -21.28
N VAL A 31 -30.57 -23.39 -20.66
CA VAL A 31 -31.44 -23.80 -19.55
C VAL A 31 -32.90 -23.76 -20.02
N SER A 32 -33.48 -24.95 -20.12
CA SER A 32 -34.81 -25.22 -20.68
C SER A 32 -36.00 -24.85 -19.78
N ASN A 33 -35.84 -24.02 -18.74
CA ASN A 33 -36.87 -23.84 -17.72
C ASN A 33 -37.20 -22.37 -17.41
N ARG A 34 -38.20 -21.83 -18.13
CA ARG A 34 -38.64 -20.40 -18.09
C ARG A 34 -39.11 -19.91 -16.71
N ASN A 35 -39.58 -20.80 -15.83
CA ASN A 35 -40.19 -20.39 -14.56
C ASN A 35 -39.20 -19.96 -13.47
N LYS A 36 -37.91 -20.30 -13.59
CA LYS A 36 -36.85 -19.79 -12.68
C LYS A 36 -36.34 -18.40 -13.08
N ILE A 37 -36.52 -18.02 -14.34
CA ILE A 37 -36.03 -16.76 -14.92
C ILE A 37 -36.88 -15.57 -14.43
N THR A 38 -38.20 -15.74 -14.32
CA THR A 38 -39.12 -14.68 -13.88
C THR A 38 -38.92 -14.25 -12.42
N GLY A 39 -38.54 -15.18 -11.52
CA GLY A 39 -38.24 -14.86 -10.12
C GLY A 39 -36.94 -14.07 -9.94
N ILE A 40 -35.92 -14.37 -10.76
CA ILE A 40 -34.62 -13.67 -10.72
C ILE A 40 -34.77 -12.27 -11.32
N ILE A 41 -35.52 -12.11 -12.42
CA ILE A 41 -35.77 -10.81 -13.07
C ILE A 41 -36.52 -9.85 -12.13
N SER A 42 -37.50 -10.31 -11.34
CA SER A 42 -38.22 -9.42 -10.42
C SER A 42 -37.35 -8.94 -9.26
N MET A 43 -36.38 -9.75 -8.81
CA MET A 43 -35.44 -9.40 -7.75
C MET A 43 -34.44 -8.31 -8.20
N PHE A 44 -33.93 -8.40 -9.43
CA PHE A 44 -33.04 -7.39 -10.01
C PHE A 44 -33.77 -6.10 -10.41
N GLY A 45 -35.02 -6.19 -10.85
CA GLY A 45 -35.88 -5.03 -11.11
C GLY A 45 -36.07 -4.16 -9.86
N ASN A 46 -36.32 -4.78 -8.70
CA ASN A 46 -36.44 -4.06 -7.44
C ASN A 46 -35.10 -3.44 -6.98
N LEU A 47 -33.97 -4.13 -7.17
CA LEU A 47 -32.65 -3.61 -6.80
C LEU A 47 -32.26 -2.35 -7.60
N SER A 48 -32.59 -2.33 -8.90
CA SER A 48 -32.36 -1.17 -9.78
C SER A 48 -33.20 0.05 -9.39
N TYR A 49 -34.42 -0.16 -8.89
CA TYR A 49 -35.32 0.90 -8.42
C TYR A 49 -34.79 1.61 -7.17
N TYR A 50 -34.22 0.85 -6.22
CA TYR A 50 -33.62 1.43 -5.00
C TYR A 50 -32.30 2.16 -5.29
N PHE A 51 -31.48 1.66 -6.22
CA PHE A 51 -30.23 2.32 -6.63
C PHE A 51 -30.48 3.70 -7.27
N CYS A 52 -31.49 3.81 -8.14
CA CYS A 52 -31.83 5.07 -8.80
C CYS A 52 -32.35 6.14 -7.82
N ARG A 53 -33.00 5.74 -6.71
CA ARG A 53 -33.51 6.67 -5.71
C ARG A 53 -32.41 7.29 -4.83
N SER A 54 -31.35 6.54 -4.57
CA SER A 54 -30.19 7.00 -3.78
C SER A 54 -29.34 8.01 -4.55
N TYR A 55 -29.18 7.83 -5.86
CA TYR A 55 -28.40 8.74 -6.72
C TYR A 55 -29.06 10.11 -6.91
N ALA A 56 -30.40 10.18 -6.95
CA ALA A 56 -31.13 11.43 -7.04
C ALA A 56 -30.97 12.30 -5.77
N PHE A 57 -30.71 11.69 -4.62
CA PHE A 57 -30.51 12.39 -3.34
C PHE A 57 -29.08 12.95 -3.21
N MET A 58 -28.09 12.25 -3.76
CA MET A 58 -26.67 12.58 -3.64
C MET A 58 -26.25 13.70 -4.60
N GLY A 59 -26.88 13.79 -5.79
CA GLY A 59 -26.62 14.86 -6.78
C GLY A 59 -27.05 16.26 -6.34
N TYR A 60 -27.94 16.39 -5.34
CA TYR A 60 -28.41 17.70 -4.85
C TYR A 60 -27.42 18.37 -3.89
N TYR A 61 -26.60 17.60 -3.16
CA TYR A 61 -25.69 18.14 -2.13
C TYR A 61 -24.32 18.56 -2.68
N VAL A 62 -23.85 17.91 -3.74
CA VAL A 62 -22.51 18.16 -4.29
C VAL A 62 -22.41 19.48 -5.07
N ASN A 63 -23.56 20.06 -5.48
CA ASN A 63 -23.57 21.25 -6.35
C ASN A 63 -23.57 22.60 -5.59
N LYS A 64 -23.45 22.61 -4.25
CA LYS A 64 -23.56 23.85 -3.45
C LYS A 64 -22.27 24.32 -2.77
N TYR A 65 -21.18 23.52 -2.75
CA TYR A 65 -20.04 23.80 -1.86
C TYR A 65 -18.63 23.57 -2.43
N VAL A 66 -18.37 23.82 -3.71
CA VAL A 66 -16.98 23.85 -4.21
C VAL A 66 -16.76 25.00 -5.19
N THR A 67 -16.10 26.06 -4.73
CA THR A 67 -15.39 27.03 -5.59
C THR A 67 -13.89 26.96 -5.28
N PRO A 68 -13.01 27.13 -6.29
CA PRO A 68 -11.56 27.06 -6.11
C PRO A 68 -10.94 28.47 -5.97
N ALA A 69 -10.10 28.65 -4.95
CA ALA A 69 -9.04 29.66 -4.95
C ALA A 69 -7.86 29.11 -4.15
N PHE A 70 -6.81 28.76 -4.90
CA PHE A 70 -5.61 28.05 -4.50
C PHE A 70 -4.43 28.99 -4.76
N TYR A 71 -3.40 28.91 -3.90
CA TYR A 71 -2.11 29.61 -3.98
C TYR A 71 -2.10 31.13 -3.83
N ASN A 72 -1.84 31.59 -2.61
CA ASN A 72 -0.70 32.47 -2.28
C ASN A 72 -0.66 32.71 -0.76
N ASN A 73 0.55 32.78 -0.20
CA ASN A 73 0.92 33.06 1.21
C ASN A 73 1.33 31.82 2.03
N LEU A 74 2.64 31.52 1.98
CA LEU A 74 3.36 30.75 2.99
C LEU A 74 3.94 31.74 4.01
N PRO A 75 3.69 31.62 5.32
CA PRO A 75 4.55 32.23 6.32
C PRO A 75 5.73 31.30 6.68
N GLU A 76 6.83 31.94 7.02
CA GLU A 76 8.11 31.37 7.46
C GLU A 76 8.17 31.20 9.00
N VAL A 77 8.95 30.20 9.43
CA VAL A 77 9.74 30.09 10.69
C VAL A 77 9.11 29.54 12.00
N GLU A 78 9.84 28.53 12.51
CA GLU A 78 10.17 28.04 13.88
C GLU A 78 9.16 27.88 15.03
N GLN A 79 9.28 26.72 15.71
CA GLN A 79 9.69 26.67 17.13
C GLN A 79 10.34 25.32 17.44
N GLU A 80 11.48 25.34 18.16
CA GLU A 80 12.10 24.16 18.76
C GLU A 80 11.14 23.50 19.76
N ASP A 81 10.73 22.28 19.44
CA ASP A 81 9.78 21.50 20.25
C ASP A 81 10.48 20.90 21.48
N SER A 82 9.76 20.81 22.61
CA SER A 82 10.22 20.23 23.88
C SER A 82 10.73 18.78 23.78
N PHE A 83 10.50 18.16 22.63
CA PHE A 83 10.91 16.82 22.20
C PHE A 83 12.42 16.60 22.10
N SER A 84 13.20 17.64 21.80
CA SER A 84 14.66 17.54 21.75
C SER A 84 15.27 17.13 23.10
N LYS A 85 14.54 17.31 24.22
CA LYS A 85 14.97 16.90 25.56
C LYS A 85 14.78 15.41 25.87
N GLU A 86 13.75 14.75 25.34
CA GLU A 86 13.52 13.31 25.58
C GLU A 86 14.47 12.42 24.76
N ILE A 87 14.84 12.84 23.54
CA ILE A 87 15.80 12.12 22.69
C ILE A 87 17.19 12.03 23.35
N ASN A 88 17.63 13.11 24.01
CA ASN A 88 18.97 13.20 24.60
C ASN A 88 19.19 12.30 25.83
N ALA A 89 18.14 11.65 26.35
CA ALA A 89 18.24 10.76 27.52
C ALA A 89 18.36 9.27 27.17
N VAL A 90 18.27 8.90 25.88
CA VAL A 90 18.23 7.49 25.47
C VAL A 90 19.62 7.01 25.01
N THR A 91 20.24 6.13 25.80
CA THR A 91 21.45 5.41 25.39
C THR A 91 21.04 4.18 24.56
N VAL A 92 20.91 4.35 23.25
CA VAL A 92 20.63 3.24 22.32
C VAL A 92 21.86 2.36 22.18
N ASN A 93 21.75 1.07 22.50
CA ASN A 93 22.79 0.09 22.18
C ASN A 93 22.71 -0.21 20.66
N LYS A 94 23.59 0.42 19.89
CA LYS A 94 23.48 0.47 18.42
C LYS A 94 24.07 -0.78 17.79
N THR A 95 23.24 -1.76 17.47
CA THR A 95 23.60 -2.70 16.41
C THR A 95 23.87 -1.90 15.14
N ASP A 96 24.99 -2.18 14.48
CA ASP A 96 25.38 -1.48 13.27
C ASP A 96 24.57 -2.01 12.08
N TYR A 97 23.39 -1.45 11.85
CA TYR A 97 22.49 -1.83 10.76
C TYR A 97 22.89 -1.19 9.42
N HIS A 98 22.89 -1.99 8.35
CA HIS A 98 23.23 -1.56 6.99
C HIS A 98 22.08 -1.75 6.00
N PHE A 99 21.02 -2.45 6.39
CA PHE A 99 19.86 -2.71 5.53
C PHE A 99 18.56 -2.41 6.27
N LEU A 100 17.64 -1.71 5.61
CA LEU A 100 16.30 -1.46 6.15
C LEU A 100 15.23 -2.17 5.32
N VAL A 101 14.30 -2.85 5.98
CA VAL A 101 13.18 -3.55 5.32
C VAL A 101 11.85 -3.00 5.83
N PHE A 102 10.93 -2.65 4.93
CA PHE A 102 9.63 -2.09 5.29
C PHE A 102 8.50 -3.00 4.80
N SER A 103 7.64 -3.46 5.71
CA SER A 103 6.45 -4.21 5.32
C SER A 103 5.45 -3.37 4.50
N GLY A 104 4.50 -4.03 3.87
CA GLY A 104 3.28 -3.37 3.42
C GLY A 104 2.41 -2.92 4.61
N GLY A 105 1.49 -1.99 4.34
CA GLY A 105 0.61 -1.43 5.38
C GLY A 105 -0.48 -0.48 4.88
N GLY A 106 -0.56 -0.22 3.57
CA GLY A 106 -1.49 0.75 3.00
C GLY A 106 -1.36 2.12 3.65
N ILE A 107 -2.48 2.71 4.06
CA ILE A 107 -2.53 4.01 4.76
C ILE A 107 -1.65 4.08 6.02
N LYS A 108 -1.46 2.94 6.70
CA LYS A 108 -0.67 2.86 7.93
C LYS A 108 0.82 3.09 7.70
N GLY A 109 1.29 3.06 6.45
CA GLY A 109 2.67 3.41 6.07
C GLY A 109 3.11 4.81 6.53
N ILE A 110 2.16 5.69 6.88
CA ILE A 110 2.45 6.99 7.52
C ILE A 110 3.22 6.83 8.83
N SER A 111 3.04 5.72 9.54
CA SER A 111 3.77 5.45 10.79
C SER A 111 5.29 5.34 10.58
N TYR A 112 5.76 4.96 9.39
CA TYR A 112 7.17 4.95 9.07
C TYR A 112 7.82 6.33 9.19
N CYS A 113 7.08 7.42 9.00
CA CYS A 113 7.63 8.77 9.21
C CYS A 113 8.08 8.98 10.67
N GLY A 114 7.31 8.45 11.62
CA GLY A 114 7.69 8.51 13.04
C GLY A 114 8.86 7.60 13.37
N ALA A 115 8.88 6.39 12.82
CA ALA A 115 10.01 5.48 12.99
C ALA A 115 11.31 6.09 12.42
N LEU A 116 11.23 6.69 11.22
CA LEU A 116 12.36 7.36 10.59
C LEU A 116 12.85 8.58 11.39
N ASP A 117 11.96 9.35 12.05
CA ASP A 117 12.39 10.43 12.95
C ASP A 117 13.33 9.89 14.06
N VAL A 118 13.03 8.71 14.61
CA VAL A 118 13.83 8.07 15.67
C VAL A 118 15.13 7.48 15.11
N LEU A 119 15.08 6.82 13.96
CA LEU A 119 16.28 6.27 13.31
C LEU A 119 17.27 7.37 12.91
N ASP A 120 16.77 8.51 12.43
CA ASP A 120 17.55 9.70 12.08
C ASP A 120 18.22 10.29 13.34
N SER A 121 17.43 10.55 14.38
CA SER A 121 17.89 11.20 15.61
C SER A 121 18.87 10.37 16.44
N ASN A 122 18.87 9.04 16.26
CA ASN A 122 19.76 8.12 16.96
C ASN A 122 20.99 7.70 16.15
N ASN A 123 21.28 8.34 15.01
CA ASN A 123 22.36 7.98 14.08
C ASN A 123 22.33 6.49 13.71
N ILE A 124 21.14 5.96 13.42
CA ILE A 124 21.00 4.62 12.84
C ILE A 124 21.24 4.68 11.33
N LEU A 125 20.86 5.79 10.69
CA LEU A 125 20.99 6.00 9.24
C LEU A 125 22.39 6.47 8.81
N TYR A 126 23.16 7.04 9.74
CA TYR A 126 24.47 7.62 9.49
C TYR A 126 25.54 6.96 10.36
N ASP A 127 26.80 7.01 9.93
CA ASP A 127 27.94 6.65 10.75
C ASP A 127 28.33 7.78 11.73
N GLU A 128 29.41 7.56 12.49
CA GLU A 128 29.91 8.53 13.48
C GLU A 128 30.41 9.83 12.85
N ASP A 129 30.82 9.79 11.58
CA ASP A 129 31.29 10.93 10.80
C ASP A 129 30.14 11.67 10.08
N GLY A 130 28.90 11.19 10.22
CA GLY A 130 27.70 11.76 9.60
C GLY A 130 27.47 11.34 8.15
N ASN A 131 28.22 10.35 7.63
CA ASN A 131 27.98 9.80 6.30
C ASN A 131 26.81 8.81 6.33
N PHE A 132 26.02 8.81 5.27
CA PHE A 132 24.93 7.85 5.13
C PHE A 132 25.47 6.44 4.94
N LYS A 133 25.13 5.52 5.86
CA LYS A 133 25.75 4.19 5.91
C LYS A 133 24.86 3.05 5.41
N ILE A 134 23.57 3.30 5.17
CA ILE A 134 22.65 2.25 4.74
C ILE A 134 22.97 1.87 3.30
N MET A 135 23.26 0.59 3.08
CA MET A 135 23.65 0.02 1.79
C MET A 135 22.48 -0.53 0.99
N GLY A 136 21.33 -0.77 1.64
CA GLY A 136 20.17 -1.28 0.93
C GLY A 136 18.84 -1.11 1.65
N PHE A 137 17.79 -1.07 0.84
CA PHE A 137 16.41 -0.92 1.26
C PHE A 137 15.56 -1.99 0.57
N ALA A 138 14.61 -2.55 1.31
CA ALA A 138 13.59 -3.41 0.72
C ALA A 138 12.20 -2.98 1.17
N GLY A 139 11.20 -3.16 0.33
CA GLY A 139 9.84 -2.96 0.78
C GLY A 139 8.75 -3.47 -0.14
N THR A 140 7.58 -3.61 0.45
CA THR A 140 6.35 -4.06 -0.20
C THR A 140 5.27 -2.99 -0.05
N SER A 141 4.51 -2.71 -1.11
CA SER A 141 3.39 -1.76 -1.11
C SER A 141 3.80 -0.39 -0.53
N ALA A 142 3.13 0.12 0.50
CA ALA A 142 3.52 1.36 1.18
C ALA A 142 4.99 1.39 1.65
N GLY A 143 5.56 0.24 2.06
CA GLY A 143 6.97 0.12 2.42
C GLY A 143 7.91 0.31 1.22
N SER A 144 7.50 -0.08 0.01
CA SER A 144 8.29 0.12 -1.22
C SER A 144 8.46 1.61 -1.56
N ILE A 145 7.45 2.44 -1.27
CA ILE A 145 7.54 3.90 -1.45
C ILE A 145 8.60 4.46 -0.51
N ILE A 146 8.55 4.12 0.79
CA ILE A 146 9.52 4.60 1.77
C ILE A 146 10.93 4.14 1.43
N ALA A 147 11.10 2.86 1.10
CA ALA A 147 12.37 2.28 0.69
C ALA A 147 12.97 3.02 -0.51
N ALA A 148 12.17 3.26 -1.55
CA ALA A 148 12.63 3.94 -2.76
C ALA A 148 12.97 5.41 -2.52
N LEU A 149 12.17 6.14 -1.73
CA LEU A 149 12.44 7.54 -1.39
C LEU A 149 13.77 7.67 -0.64
N LEU A 150 14.02 6.82 0.36
CA LEU A 150 15.30 6.78 1.06
C LEU A 150 16.45 6.44 0.11
N ALA A 151 16.26 5.46 -0.78
CA ALA A 151 17.28 5.02 -1.71
C ALA A 151 17.68 6.12 -2.72
N VAL A 152 16.74 6.96 -3.15
CA VAL A 152 17.02 8.12 -4.02
C VAL A 152 17.43 9.38 -3.23
N ASP A 153 17.81 9.24 -1.96
CA ASP A 153 18.36 10.31 -1.11
C ASP A 153 17.34 11.36 -0.65
N TYR A 154 16.09 10.96 -0.42
CA TYR A 154 15.19 11.74 0.43
C TYR A 154 15.51 11.54 1.90
N LYS A 155 15.65 12.63 2.64
CA LYS A 155 15.85 12.61 4.10
C LYS A 155 14.52 12.35 4.83
N PRO A 156 14.52 11.76 6.03
CA PRO A 156 13.33 11.54 6.85
C PRO A 156 12.41 12.77 6.97
N LYS A 157 12.98 13.96 7.17
CA LYS A 157 12.22 15.23 7.23
C LYS A 157 11.49 15.55 5.92
N GLU A 158 12.09 15.26 4.77
CA GLU A 158 11.48 15.46 3.45
C GLU A 158 10.34 14.46 3.23
N ILE A 159 10.58 13.18 3.54
CA ILE A 159 9.55 12.13 3.44
C ILE A 159 8.34 12.48 4.30
N LYS A 160 8.56 12.91 5.54
CA LYS A 160 7.50 13.37 6.45
C LYS A 160 6.70 14.53 5.86
N LYS A 161 7.35 15.50 5.19
CA LYS A 161 6.68 16.62 4.52
C LYS A 161 5.84 16.16 3.34
N ILE A 162 6.34 15.21 2.55
CA ILE A 162 5.61 14.60 1.43
C ILE A 162 4.36 13.88 1.96
N MET A 163 4.51 13.00 2.95
CA MET A 163 3.41 12.20 3.51
C MET A 163 2.33 13.05 4.21
N LYS A 164 2.72 14.16 4.87
CA LYS A 164 1.75 15.10 5.44
C LYS A 164 0.87 15.73 4.36
N LYS A 165 1.49 16.17 3.26
CA LYS A 165 0.80 16.87 2.16
C LYS A 165 0.01 15.95 1.24
N LEU A 166 0.39 14.68 1.17
CA LEU A 166 -0.30 13.70 0.33
C LEU A 166 -1.75 13.53 0.81
N ASN A 167 -2.69 13.86 -0.07
CA ASN A 167 -4.08 13.49 0.10
C ASN A 167 -4.25 12.07 -0.40
N MET A 168 -4.54 11.17 0.54
CA MET A 168 -4.55 9.74 0.28
C MET A 168 -5.69 9.33 -0.65
N ARG A 169 -6.74 10.16 -0.78
CA ARG A 169 -7.82 9.97 -1.76
C ARG A 169 -7.32 10.09 -3.20
N ASP A 170 -6.36 10.96 -3.46
CA ASP A 170 -5.83 11.18 -4.81
C ASP A 170 -5.06 9.95 -5.33
N LEU A 171 -4.63 9.05 -4.43
CA LEU A 171 -4.02 7.77 -4.81
C LEU A 171 -5.02 6.78 -5.45
N VAL A 172 -6.32 6.96 -5.19
CA VAL A 172 -7.39 6.06 -5.65
C VAL A 172 -8.33 6.76 -6.64
N ASP A 173 -8.60 8.05 -6.43
CA ASP A 173 -9.45 8.88 -7.31
C ASP A 173 -8.67 9.37 -8.54
N ASP A 174 -8.39 8.48 -9.50
CA ASP A 174 -7.94 8.90 -10.82
C ASP A 174 -9.14 9.47 -11.60
N LYS A 175 -9.28 10.79 -11.62
CA LYS A 175 -10.37 11.55 -12.25
C LYS A 175 -10.35 11.47 -13.79
N SER A 176 -10.35 10.27 -14.37
CA SER A 176 -10.71 10.06 -15.77
C SER A 176 -12.18 9.68 -15.86
N GLY A 177 -12.97 10.54 -16.51
CA GLY A 177 -14.42 10.61 -16.34
C GLY A 177 -15.23 9.40 -16.82
N MET A 178 -16.39 9.26 -16.17
CA MET A 178 -17.64 8.66 -16.66
C MET A 178 -17.56 7.26 -17.29
N VAL A 179 -17.80 6.23 -16.46
CA VAL A 179 -18.74 5.09 -16.61
C VAL A 179 -18.19 3.83 -15.89
N ARG A 180 -18.92 3.38 -14.83
CA ARG A 180 -19.19 1.96 -14.49
C ARG A 180 -18.18 1.18 -13.63
N ASP A 181 -18.27 1.41 -12.32
CA ASP A 181 -17.62 0.66 -11.21
C ASP A 181 -17.75 -0.88 -11.25
N GLY A 182 -18.68 -1.43 -12.05
CA GLY A 182 -18.85 -2.89 -12.19
C GLY A 182 -18.20 -3.51 -13.44
N LEU A 183 -17.95 -2.75 -14.52
CA LEU A 183 -17.39 -3.33 -15.75
C LEU A 183 -15.88 -3.20 -15.86
N HIS A 184 -15.29 -2.14 -15.34
CA HIS A 184 -13.82 -2.03 -15.26
C HIS A 184 -13.20 -3.13 -14.39
N LEU A 185 -13.86 -3.56 -13.32
CA LEU A 185 -13.42 -4.70 -12.52
C LEU A 185 -13.43 -6.02 -13.33
N ILE A 186 -14.36 -6.15 -14.28
CA ILE A 186 -14.52 -7.37 -15.11
C ILE A 186 -13.61 -7.33 -16.35
N GLU A 187 -13.38 -6.16 -16.95
CA GLU A 187 -12.57 -5.99 -18.17
C GLU A 187 -11.09 -5.71 -17.90
N LYS A 188 -10.76 -5.08 -16.76
CA LYS A 188 -9.39 -4.64 -16.40
C LYS A 188 -8.93 -5.09 -15.02
N TYR A 189 -9.73 -5.90 -14.32
CA TYR A 189 -9.37 -6.51 -13.03
C TYR A 189 -9.09 -5.51 -11.87
N GLY A 190 -9.44 -4.22 -12.00
CA GLY A 190 -9.28 -3.20 -10.96
C GLY A 190 -10.10 -1.94 -11.22
N THR A 191 -10.23 -1.06 -10.21
CA THR A 191 -11.05 0.16 -10.29
C THR A 191 -10.24 1.44 -10.53
N ALA A 192 -8.97 1.47 -10.11
CA ALA A 192 -8.06 2.59 -10.36
C ALA A 192 -6.89 2.17 -11.29
N PRO A 193 -6.62 2.90 -12.39
CA PRO A 193 -5.50 2.61 -13.29
C PRO A 193 -4.14 2.95 -12.64
N GLY A 194 -4.13 3.82 -11.63
CA GLY A 194 -2.95 4.16 -10.82
C GLY A 194 -1.93 5.04 -11.53
N ASN A 195 -2.36 5.85 -12.52
CA ASN A 195 -1.48 6.78 -13.24
C ASN A 195 -1.01 7.92 -12.33
N PHE A 196 -1.84 8.35 -11.37
CA PHE A 196 -1.45 9.32 -10.36
C PHE A 196 -0.17 8.88 -9.62
N VAL A 197 -0.11 7.62 -9.17
CA VAL A 197 1.04 7.07 -8.46
C VAL A 197 2.30 7.11 -9.33
N LEU A 198 2.19 6.74 -10.61
CA LEU A 198 3.33 6.79 -11.54
C LEU A 198 3.85 8.21 -11.76
N ASN A 199 2.96 9.19 -11.95
CA ASN A 199 3.35 10.59 -12.16
C ASN A 199 3.93 11.21 -10.88
N PHE A 200 3.24 11.04 -9.75
CA PHE A 200 3.69 11.53 -8.45
C PHE A 200 5.07 10.98 -8.07
N LEU A 201 5.29 9.67 -8.23
CA LEU A 201 6.60 9.09 -7.98
C LEU A 201 7.63 9.52 -9.01
N GLY A 202 7.24 9.66 -10.28
CA GLY A 202 8.10 10.18 -11.34
C GLY A 202 8.65 11.57 -11.00
N ASP A 203 7.79 12.48 -10.54
CA ASP A 203 8.17 13.84 -10.15
C ASP A 203 9.14 13.84 -8.95
N LEU A 204 8.87 13.02 -7.93
CA LEU A 204 9.76 12.88 -6.77
C LEU A 204 11.13 12.30 -7.17
N ILE A 205 11.14 11.21 -7.93
CA ILE A 205 12.38 10.57 -8.37
C ILE A 205 13.18 11.54 -9.26
N LYS A 206 12.53 12.23 -10.19
CA LYS A 206 13.15 13.24 -11.06
C LYS A 206 13.74 14.40 -10.26
N ALA A 207 13.10 14.83 -9.17
CA ALA A 207 13.63 15.91 -8.34
C ALA A 207 14.98 15.57 -7.68
N LYS A 208 15.29 14.29 -7.47
CA LYS A 208 16.58 13.84 -6.89
C LYS A 208 17.58 13.31 -7.92
N THR A 209 17.10 12.82 -9.06
CA THR A 209 17.94 12.09 -10.04
C THR A 209 18.03 12.79 -11.40
N GLY A 210 17.15 13.75 -11.68
CA GLY A 210 16.98 14.34 -13.01
C GLY A 210 16.21 13.47 -14.01
N ASN A 211 15.83 12.24 -13.65
CA ASN A 211 15.15 11.28 -14.52
C ASN A 211 13.92 10.66 -13.83
N GLU A 212 12.72 10.85 -14.37
CA GLU A 212 11.50 10.24 -13.81
C GLU A 212 11.43 8.72 -13.99
N ASP A 213 12.11 8.20 -15.02
CA ASP A 213 12.20 6.77 -15.36
C ASP A 213 13.50 6.15 -14.85
N TYR A 214 14.05 6.70 -13.77
CA TYR A 214 15.24 6.16 -13.13
C TYR A 214 15.03 4.70 -12.73
N THR A 215 15.94 3.83 -13.15
CA THR A 215 15.85 2.38 -12.96
C THR A 215 16.54 1.92 -11.69
N ILE A 216 16.20 0.72 -11.23
CA ILE A 216 16.88 0.09 -10.08
C ILE A 216 18.37 -0.15 -10.40
N ASP A 217 18.70 -0.50 -11.65
CA ASP A 217 20.08 -0.69 -12.10
C ASP A 217 20.86 0.62 -12.11
N GLN A 218 20.26 1.71 -12.60
CA GLN A 218 20.88 3.05 -12.56
C GLN A 218 21.13 3.52 -11.13
N LEU A 219 20.16 3.32 -10.23
CA LEU A 219 20.32 3.63 -8.82
C LEU A 219 21.53 2.92 -8.20
N TYR A 220 21.69 1.63 -8.50
CA TYR A 220 22.82 0.86 -8.00
C TYR A 220 24.14 1.31 -8.62
N ALA A 221 24.17 1.59 -9.93
CA ALA A 221 25.37 2.07 -10.60
C ALA A 221 25.84 3.44 -10.07
N ASP A 222 24.90 4.36 -9.81
CA ASP A 222 25.24 5.73 -9.43
C ASP A 222 25.52 5.88 -7.93
N LYS A 223 24.81 5.13 -7.07
CA LYS A 223 24.85 5.29 -5.60
C LYS A 223 25.37 4.07 -4.84
N GLY A 224 25.49 2.90 -5.48
CA GLY A 224 25.82 1.65 -4.80
C GLY A 224 24.72 1.11 -3.89
N ILE A 225 23.51 1.69 -3.93
CA ILE A 225 22.40 1.33 -3.04
C ILE A 225 21.59 0.18 -3.63
N LYS A 226 21.42 -0.89 -2.86
CA LYS A 226 20.58 -2.04 -3.22
C LYS A 226 19.11 -1.76 -2.87
N LEU A 227 18.27 -1.49 -3.87
CA LEU A 227 16.83 -1.37 -3.68
C LEU A 227 16.12 -2.66 -4.11
N VAL A 228 15.32 -3.23 -3.22
CA VAL A 228 14.49 -4.41 -3.49
C VAL A 228 13.01 -4.05 -3.37
N ILE A 229 12.24 -4.24 -4.43
CA ILE A 229 10.79 -4.01 -4.42
C ILE A 229 10.07 -5.32 -4.74
N VAL A 230 9.05 -5.64 -3.96
CA VAL A 230 8.34 -6.92 -4.08
C VAL A 230 7.04 -6.75 -4.87
N GLY A 231 6.82 -7.61 -5.85
CA GLY A 231 5.54 -7.82 -6.53
C GLY A 231 5.11 -9.29 -6.45
N THR A 232 3.89 -9.57 -6.88
CA THR A 232 3.41 -10.94 -7.06
C THR A 232 3.18 -11.19 -8.54
N ASP A 233 3.91 -12.14 -9.12
CA ASP A 233 3.72 -12.57 -10.50
C ASP A 233 2.59 -13.61 -10.57
N MET A 234 1.47 -13.22 -11.18
CA MET A 234 0.28 -14.05 -11.28
C MET A 234 0.40 -15.16 -12.33
N ASN A 235 1.34 -15.04 -13.27
CA ASN A 235 1.54 -16.03 -14.32
C ASN A 235 2.34 -17.23 -13.83
N ILE A 236 3.26 -17.03 -12.87
CA ILE A 236 4.05 -18.10 -12.25
C ILE A 236 3.64 -18.40 -10.79
N CYS A 237 2.67 -17.66 -10.26
CA CYS A 237 2.15 -17.79 -8.90
C CYS A 237 3.25 -17.67 -7.82
N ALA A 238 4.15 -16.70 -7.96
CA ALA A 238 5.29 -16.52 -7.07
C ALA A 238 5.59 -15.05 -6.78
N SER A 239 6.20 -14.79 -5.61
CA SER A 239 6.78 -13.48 -5.30
C SER A 239 7.89 -13.16 -6.31
N GLN A 240 7.78 -12.02 -6.96
CA GLN A 240 8.81 -11.43 -7.81
C GLN A 240 9.54 -10.36 -7.00
N TYR A 241 10.87 -10.42 -7.03
CA TYR A 241 11.73 -9.40 -6.41
C TYR A 241 12.38 -8.61 -7.54
N PHE A 242 12.19 -7.30 -7.53
CA PHE A 242 12.88 -6.38 -8.44
C PHE A 242 14.08 -5.80 -7.71
N TYR A 243 15.29 -6.05 -8.20
CA TYR A 243 16.54 -5.67 -7.54
C TYR A 243 17.68 -5.45 -8.56
N PRO A 244 18.82 -4.84 -8.17
CA PRO A 244 19.87 -4.53 -9.13
C PRO A 244 20.43 -5.78 -9.83
N ASN A 245 20.63 -5.67 -11.15
CA ASN A 245 21.14 -6.71 -12.04
C ASN A 245 20.26 -7.98 -12.09
N ASP A 246 18.96 -7.86 -11.81
CA ASP A 246 17.99 -8.96 -11.95
C ASP A 246 17.59 -9.24 -13.41
N GLY A 247 18.02 -8.39 -14.34
CA GLY A 247 17.71 -8.47 -15.77
C GLY A 247 16.36 -7.88 -16.17
N SER A 248 15.61 -7.29 -15.24
CA SER A 248 14.31 -6.67 -15.51
C SER A 248 14.42 -5.29 -16.15
N ASN A 249 15.51 -4.55 -15.85
CA ASN A 249 15.71 -3.15 -16.21
C ASN A 249 14.48 -2.27 -15.91
N ILE A 250 13.81 -2.54 -14.79
CA ILE A 250 12.57 -1.88 -14.42
C ILE A 250 12.82 -0.49 -13.81
N THR A 251 11.99 0.48 -14.19
CA THR A 251 11.99 1.81 -13.55
C THR A 251 11.50 1.68 -12.10
N ILE A 252 12.06 2.46 -11.18
CA ILE A 252 11.64 2.46 -9.77
C ILE A 252 10.14 2.75 -9.65
N ARG A 253 9.61 3.76 -10.36
CA ARG A 253 8.18 4.11 -10.32
C ARG A 253 7.27 2.96 -10.75
N LYS A 254 7.67 2.19 -11.78
CA LYS A 254 6.90 1.01 -12.24
C LYS A 254 6.98 -0.15 -11.26
N ALA A 255 8.14 -0.41 -10.66
CA ALA A 255 8.28 -1.44 -9.63
C ALA A 255 7.39 -1.13 -8.41
N ILE A 256 7.35 0.12 -7.97
CA ILE A 256 6.43 0.57 -6.90
C ILE A 256 4.97 0.41 -7.33
N ARG A 257 4.61 0.81 -8.56
CA ARG A 257 3.24 0.66 -9.08
C ARG A 257 2.80 -0.80 -9.11
N ILE A 258 3.69 -1.75 -9.46
CA ILE A 258 3.46 -3.19 -9.30
C ILE A 258 3.20 -3.51 -7.83
N SER A 259 4.13 -3.11 -6.96
CA SER A 259 4.11 -3.40 -5.53
C SER A 259 2.88 -2.85 -4.80
N MET A 260 2.18 -1.85 -5.36
CA MET A 260 0.95 -1.26 -4.84
C MET A 260 -0.33 -1.72 -5.54
N SER A 261 -0.25 -2.70 -6.45
CA SER A 261 -1.38 -3.18 -7.27
C SER A 261 -2.32 -4.09 -6.47
N ILE A 262 -2.92 -3.59 -5.39
CA ILE A 262 -3.79 -4.40 -4.51
C ILE A 262 -4.94 -4.96 -5.37
N PRO A 263 -5.11 -6.29 -5.44
CA PRO A 263 -6.16 -6.87 -6.27
C PRO A 263 -7.54 -6.31 -5.92
N PHE A 264 -8.39 -6.15 -6.94
CA PHE A 264 -9.73 -5.56 -6.86
C PHE A 264 -9.78 -4.05 -6.57
N LEU A 265 -8.69 -3.43 -6.11
CA LEU A 265 -8.56 -1.98 -5.93
C LEU A 265 -7.82 -1.33 -7.12
N PHE A 266 -6.67 -1.87 -7.49
CA PHE A 266 -5.86 -1.38 -8.60
C PHE A 266 -5.82 -2.38 -9.74
N GLU A 267 -5.78 -1.88 -10.97
CA GLU A 267 -5.55 -2.72 -12.14
C GLU A 267 -4.18 -3.42 -12.00
N PRO A 268 -4.07 -4.73 -12.32
CA PRO A 268 -2.81 -5.44 -12.36
C PRO A 268 -1.91 -4.82 -13.42
N VAL A 269 -0.61 -4.81 -13.17
CA VAL A 269 0.37 -4.22 -14.09
C VAL A 269 0.88 -5.29 -15.04
N LEU A 270 0.78 -5.04 -16.34
CA LEU A 270 1.43 -5.88 -17.36
C LEU A 270 2.89 -5.46 -17.51
N HIS A 271 3.81 -6.39 -17.28
CA HIS A 271 5.24 -6.22 -17.52
C HIS A 271 5.83 -7.50 -18.10
N ASN A 272 6.62 -7.40 -19.17
CA ASN A 272 7.24 -8.57 -19.82
C ASN A 272 6.28 -9.74 -20.11
N LYS A 273 5.03 -9.43 -20.49
CA LYS A 273 3.91 -10.36 -20.77
C LYS A 273 3.32 -11.08 -19.55
N ASN A 274 3.75 -10.76 -18.34
CA ASN A 274 3.18 -11.26 -17.10
C ASN A 274 2.34 -10.19 -16.40
N TYR A 275 1.27 -10.64 -15.74
CA TYR A 275 0.43 -9.82 -14.89
C TYR A 275 0.98 -9.83 -13.47
N TYR A 276 1.15 -8.63 -12.92
CA TYR A 276 1.63 -8.44 -11.57
C TYR A 276 0.59 -7.77 -10.68
N VAL A 277 0.53 -8.20 -9.43
CA VAL A 277 -0.25 -7.58 -8.35
C VAL A 277 0.66 -7.21 -7.17
N ASP A 278 0.08 -6.58 -6.15
CA ASP A 278 0.78 -6.16 -4.92
C ASP A 278 1.60 -7.32 -4.33
N GLY A 279 2.84 -7.02 -3.92
CA GLY A 279 3.74 -8.01 -3.33
C GLY A 279 3.24 -8.55 -1.99
N GLY A 280 2.36 -7.80 -1.33
CA GLY A 280 1.77 -8.13 -0.04
C GLY A 280 0.96 -9.43 -0.08
N VAL A 281 0.43 -9.80 -1.24
CA VAL A 281 -0.33 -11.05 -1.43
C VAL A 281 0.49 -12.28 -1.02
N LEU A 282 1.79 -12.31 -1.33
CA LEU A 282 2.67 -13.46 -1.06
C LEU A 282 3.85 -13.15 -0.14
N ASP A 283 4.29 -11.90 -0.04
CA ASP A 283 5.48 -11.52 0.72
C ASP A 283 5.40 -10.05 1.18
N ASN A 284 4.52 -9.83 2.16
CA ASN A 284 4.23 -8.50 2.72
C ASN A 284 5.36 -7.95 3.59
N TYR A 285 6.19 -8.81 4.17
CA TYR A 285 7.32 -8.41 5.01
C TYR A 285 8.60 -9.14 4.58
N PRO A 286 9.31 -8.61 3.56
CA PRO A 286 10.40 -9.31 2.88
C PRO A 286 11.72 -9.20 3.66
N LEU A 287 11.71 -9.54 4.95
CA LEU A 287 12.86 -9.40 5.85
C LEU A 287 14.07 -10.23 5.41
N HIS A 288 13.81 -11.35 4.75
CA HIS A 288 14.81 -12.34 4.34
C HIS A 288 15.64 -11.93 3.13
N VAL A 289 15.27 -10.89 2.37
CA VAL A 289 15.88 -10.59 1.06
C VAL A 289 17.36 -10.20 1.12
N PHE A 290 17.88 -9.90 2.32
CA PHE A 290 19.29 -9.61 2.56
C PHE A 290 20.01 -10.67 3.41
N ASP A 291 19.37 -11.83 3.64
CA ASP A 291 19.95 -12.95 4.41
C ASP A 291 20.74 -13.93 3.53
N GLY A 292 20.40 -14.00 2.24
CA GLY A 292 21.02 -14.89 1.27
C GLY A 292 21.97 -14.17 0.31
N GLU A 293 22.40 -14.88 -0.73
CA GLU A 293 23.23 -14.34 -1.81
C GLU A 293 22.45 -13.32 -2.66
N TYR A 294 21.15 -13.55 -2.85
CA TYR A 294 20.27 -12.69 -3.65
C TYR A 294 18.82 -12.66 -3.13
N PRO A 295 18.06 -11.59 -3.43
CA PRO A 295 16.64 -11.50 -3.07
C PRO A 295 15.82 -12.65 -3.66
N GLY A 296 15.09 -13.35 -2.81
CA GLY A 296 14.23 -14.46 -3.22
C GLY A 296 14.92 -15.82 -3.30
N GLU A 297 16.19 -15.92 -2.89
CA GLU A 297 16.87 -17.20 -2.73
C GLU A 297 16.04 -18.16 -1.85
N LYS A 298 15.88 -19.40 -2.31
CA LYS A 298 15.00 -20.40 -1.66
C LYS A 298 15.42 -20.66 -0.22
N THR A 299 16.72 -20.72 0.07
CA THR A 299 17.23 -20.98 1.42
C THR A 299 16.82 -19.88 2.39
N SER A 300 16.95 -18.61 1.97
CA SER A 300 16.55 -17.43 2.72
C SER A 300 15.03 -17.37 2.91
N ARG A 301 14.25 -17.57 1.84
CA ARG A 301 12.77 -17.60 1.91
C ARG A 301 12.23 -18.69 2.84
N CYS A 302 12.91 -19.82 2.93
CA CYS A 302 12.51 -20.95 3.78
C CYS A 302 13.14 -20.90 5.18
N GLY A 303 13.84 -19.82 5.55
CA GLY A 303 14.49 -19.68 6.86
C GLY A 303 15.61 -20.70 7.11
N MET A 304 16.21 -21.22 6.04
CA MET A 304 17.30 -22.20 6.09
C MET A 304 18.69 -21.55 6.13
N CYS A 305 18.79 -20.24 5.86
CA CYS A 305 20.06 -19.51 5.94
C CYS A 305 20.23 -18.77 7.28
N LYS A 306 21.49 -18.42 7.55
CA LYS A 306 21.93 -17.37 8.47
C LYS A 306 21.06 -16.10 8.43
N PRO A 307 20.18 -15.75 9.41
CA PRO A 307 19.60 -14.40 9.40
C PRO A 307 20.71 -13.36 9.52
N ASN A 308 20.67 -12.34 8.67
CA ASN A 308 21.64 -11.25 8.65
C ASN A 308 21.31 -10.26 9.79
N ASP A 309 22.26 -10.10 10.72
CA ASP A 309 22.15 -9.25 11.90
C ASP A 309 22.28 -7.75 11.58
N LYS A 310 22.73 -7.41 10.36
CA LYS A 310 22.79 -6.05 9.82
C LYS A 310 21.48 -5.55 9.22
N VAL A 311 20.45 -6.39 9.20
CA VAL A 311 19.12 -6.05 8.66
C VAL A 311 18.21 -5.61 9.80
N LEU A 312 17.66 -4.40 9.70
CA LEU A 312 16.59 -3.92 10.58
C LEU A 312 15.29 -3.83 9.79
N GLY A 313 14.28 -4.58 10.22
CA GLY A 313 12.98 -4.51 9.61
C GLY A 313 11.98 -3.68 10.42
N LEU A 314 11.03 -3.06 9.72
CA LEU A 314 9.95 -2.27 10.26
C LEU A 314 8.63 -2.85 9.78
N GLN A 315 7.94 -3.53 10.68
CA GLN A 315 6.68 -4.22 10.39
C GLN A 315 5.51 -3.45 10.99
N ILE A 316 4.51 -3.16 10.17
CA ILE A 316 3.25 -2.59 10.65
C ILE A 316 2.31 -3.72 11.05
N ILE A 317 1.82 -3.68 12.28
CA ILE A 317 0.81 -4.61 12.81
C ILE A 317 -0.36 -3.84 13.42
N THR A 318 -1.54 -4.43 13.41
CA THR A 318 -2.73 -3.87 14.09
C THR A 318 -2.88 -4.45 15.48
N GLU A 319 -3.46 -3.71 16.41
CA GLU A 319 -3.73 -4.20 17.78
C GLU A 319 -4.42 -5.58 17.78
N ASP A 320 -5.43 -5.79 16.93
CA ASP A 320 -6.10 -7.10 16.81
C ASP A 320 -5.19 -8.24 16.32
N SER A 321 -4.07 -7.92 15.66
CA SER A 321 -3.07 -8.89 15.21
C SER A 321 -1.97 -9.15 16.23
N THR A 322 -1.96 -8.42 17.35
CA THR A 322 -1.01 -8.62 18.46
C THR A 322 -1.40 -9.75 19.40
N ASN A 323 -2.62 -10.25 19.28
CA ASN A 323 -3.16 -11.35 20.08
C ASN A 323 -2.51 -12.69 19.70
N ASP A 324 -1.30 -12.94 20.21
CA ASP A 324 -0.66 -14.26 20.26
C ASP A 324 -1.41 -15.22 21.23
N ASP A 325 -2.46 -14.74 21.92
CA ASP A 325 -3.32 -15.55 22.80
C ASP A 325 -4.33 -16.44 22.04
N GLY A 326 -4.34 -16.37 20.71
CA GLY A 326 -5.23 -17.16 19.86
C GLY A 326 -6.65 -16.60 19.70
N THR A 327 -6.93 -15.38 20.19
CA THR A 327 -8.22 -14.73 19.97
C THR A 327 -8.28 -14.08 18.58
N VAL A 328 -8.79 -14.82 17.60
CA VAL A 328 -9.10 -14.28 16.27
C VAL A 328 -10.47 -13.61 16.33
N THR A 329 -10.52 -12.31 16.02
CA THR A 329 -11.81 -11.62 15.89
C THR A 329 -12.58 -12.19 14.68
N ARG A 330 -13.84 -12.58 14.91
CA ARG A 330 -14.70 -13.09 13.84
C ARG A 330 -15.10 -11.93 12.93
N GLU A 331 -14.68 -11.97 11.67
CA GLU A 331 -15.19 -11.08 10.63
C GLU A 331 -16.44 -11.67 9.98
N GLU A 332 -17.49 -10.87 9.82
CA GLU A 332 -18.67 -11.28 9.05
C GLU A 332 -18.40 -11.12 7.56
N ILE A 333 -18.68 -12.14 6.75
CA ILE A 333 -18.52 -12.08 5.30
C ILE A 333 -19.91 -11.96 4.66
N GLY A 334 -20.30 -10.74 4.32
CA GLY A 334 -21.66 -10.43 3.84
C GLY A 334 -21.82 -10.41 2.31
N ASN A 335 -20.73 -10.28 1.54
CA ASN A 335 -20.79 -10.18 0.09
C ASN A 335 -19.50 -10.67 -0.61
N LEU A 336 -19.55 -10.83 -1.94
CA LEU A 336 -18.42 -11.35 -2.74
C LEU A 336 -17.17 -10.45 -2.68
N LEU A 337 -17.35 -9.12 -2.63
CA LEU A 337 -16.21 -8.20 -2.55
C LEU A 337 -15.50 -8.33 -1.21
N GLN A 338 -16.27 -8.38 -0.12
CA GLN A 338 -15.75 -8.63 1.22
C GLN A 338 -15.09 -10.02 1.32
N PHE A 339 -15.72 -11.06 0.77
CA PHE A 339 -15.11 -12.39 0.68
C PHE A 339 -13.74 -12.33 -0.02
N SER A 340 -13.64 -11.61 -1.14
CA SER A 340 -12.42 -11.51 -1.93
C SER A 340 -11.29 -10.79 -1.18
N PHE A 341 -11.60 -9.69 -0.48
CA PHE A 341 -10.63 -9.01 0.37
C PHE A 341 -10.24 -9.85 1.59
N THR A 342 -11.20 -10.50 2.26
CA THR A 342 -10.92 -11.39 3.39
C THR A 342 -10.06 -12.58 2.94
N PHE A 343 -10.32 -13.16 1.77
CA PHE A 343 -9.52 -14.24 1.19
C PHE A 343 -8.06 -13.83 1.01
N ILE A 344 -7.79 -12.68 0.37
CA ILE A 344 -6.43 -12.16 0.23
C ILE A 344 -5.81 -11.91 1.61
N LYS A 345 -6.53 -11.20 2.50
CA LYS A 345 -6.09 -10.89 3.85
C LYS A 345 -5.67 -12.16 4.63
N THR A 346 -6.36 -13.28 4.46
CA THR A 346 -6.00 -14.56 5.09
C THR A 346 -4.61 -15.02 4.68
N PHE A 347 -4.26 -14.99 3.39
CA PHE A 347 -2.91 -15.35 2.93
C PHE A 347 -1.85 -14.40 3.47
N MET A 348 -2.11 -13.09 3.39
CA MET A 348 -1.18 -12.07 3.86
C MET A 348 -0.85 -12.25 5.36
N LEU A 349 -1.89 -12.38 6.21
CA LEU A 349 -1.72 -12.51 7.66
C LEU A 349 -1.01 -13.81 8.05
N GLU A 350 -1.35 -14.92 7.41
CA GLU A 350 -0.72 -16.20 7.70
C GLU A 350 0.75 -16.21 7.28
N ASN A 351 1.08 -15.60 6.14
CA ASN A 351 2.46 -15.48 5.70
C ASN A 351 3.28 -14.59 6.66
N ASP A 352 2.72 -13.46 7.10
CA ASP A 352 3.36 -12.57 8.08
C ASP A 352 3.63 -13.26 9.43
N ARG A 353 2.72 -14.14 9.89
CA ARG A 353 2.93 -14.93 11.12
C ARG A 353 4.11 -15.89 11.00
N ARG A 354 4.30 -16.53 9.85
CA ARG A 354 5.41 -17.45 9.61
C ARG A 354 6.77 -16.76 9.65
N MET A 355 6.81 -15.48 9.27
CA MET A 355 8.03 -14.67 9.32
C MET A 355 8.41 -14.23 10.73
N LEU A 356 7.50 -14.29 11.71
CA LEU A 356 7.69 -13.82 13.08
C LEU A 356 8.34 -14.86 14.01
N THR A 357 9.43 -15.48 13.56
CA THR A 357 10.26 -16.33 14.42
C THR A 357 10.92 -15.51 15.54
N PRO A 358 11.29 -16.11 16.68
CA PRO A 358 12.03 -15.41 17.75
C PRO A 358 13.27 -14.68 17.24
N THR A 359 13.98 -15.27 16.27
CA THR A 359 15.16 -14.65 15.65
C THR A 359 14.80 -13.41 14.84
N ASN A 360 13.73 -13.45 14.03
CA ASN A 360 13.30 -12.30 13.26
C ASN A 360 12.71 -11.20 14.15
N LYS A 361 12.05 -11.55 15.26
CA LYS A 361 11.54 -10.58 16.25
C LYS A 361 12.67 -9.70 16.82
N LYS A 362 13.88 -10.23 17.03
CA LYS A 362 15.03 -9.45 17.55
C LYS A 362 15.53 -8.33 16.62
N ARG A 363 15.26 -8.44 15.32
CA ARG A 363 15.68 -7.46 14.31
C ARG A 363 14.50 -6.78 13.61
N THR A 364 13.34 -6.77 14.27
CA THR A 364 12.10 -6.19 13.75
C THR A 364 11.52 -5.19 14.74
N ILE A 365 11.43 -3.94 14.32
CA ILE A 365 10.58 -2.94 14.97
C ILE A 365 9.14 -3.24 14.59
N ARG A 366 8.34 -3.69 15.56
CA ARG A 366 6.91 -3.97 15.39
C ARG A 366 6.11 -2.72 15.75
N ILE A 367 5.64 -2.00 14.73
CA ILE A 367 4.86 -0.78 14.88
C ILE A 367 3.39 -1.18 15.02
N VAL A 368 2.88 -1.15 16.25
CA VAL A 368 1.45 -1.38 16.52
C VAL A 368 0.69 -0.10 16.21
N THR A 369 -0.30 -0.20 15.32
CA THR A 369 -1.19 0.90 14.94
C THR A 369 -2.65 0.56 15.27
N PRO A 370 -3.50 1.57 15.48
CA PRO A 370 -4.95 1.35 15.53
C PRO A 370 -5.45 0.59 14.30
N ASN A 371 -6.54 -0.16 14.45
CA ASN A 371 -7.11 -0.96 13.37
C ASN A 371 -7.85 -0.09 12.33
N TYR A 372 -7.09 0.70 11.56
CA TYR A 372 -7.58 1.33 10.36
C TYR A 372 -7.59 0.31 9.21
N PRO A 373 -8.70 0.19 8.46
CA PRO A 373 -8.69 -0.57 7.22
C PRO A 373 -7.59 -0.03 6.30
N ALA A 374 -6.78 -0.92 5.72
CA ALA A 374 -5.66 -0.53 4.87
C ALA A 374 -6.07 0.33 3.65
N THR A 375 -7.35 0.24 3.27
CA THR A 375 -8.00 0.93 2.16
C THR A 375 -8.83 2.15 2.58
N ASN A 376 -8.79 2.57 3.86
CA ASN A 376 -9.46 3.79 4.30
C ASN A 376 -8.58 5.02 3.99
N PHE A 377 -8.68 5.52 2.75
CA PHE A 377 -7.91 6.66 2.28
C PHE A 377 -8.46 8.03 2.74
N ALA A 378 -9.58 8.04 3.49
CA ALA A 378 -10.18 9.23 4.08
C ALA A 378 -9.66 9.50 5.51
N ILE A 379 -8.34 9.53 5.70
CA ILE A 379 -7.69 9.72 7.00
C ILE A 379 -7.67 11.19 7.41
N SER A 380 -7.94 11.49 8.69
CA SER A 380 -7.81 12.87 9.23
C SER A 380 -6.36 13.23 9.52
N ASP A 381 -6.04 14.53 9.62
CA ASP A 381 -4.69 14.96 10.01
C ASP A 381 -4.30 14.51 11.43
N ASP A 382 -5.28 14.35 12.33
CA ASP A 382 -5.04 13.84 13.68
C ASP A 382 -4.74 12.34 13.67
N ASP A 383 -5.43 11.56 12.84
CA ASP A 383 -5.09 10.14 12.62
C ASP A 383 -3.69 9.99 12.00
N LYS A 384 -3.30 10.90 11.07
CA LYS A 384 -1.93 10.92 10.53
C LYS A 384 -0.91 11.17 11.64
N LYS A 385 -1.17 12.13 12.54
CA LYS A 385 -0.30 12.39 13.70
C LYS A 385 -0.22 11.18 14.62
N LEU A 386 -1.35 10.53 14.92
CA LEU A 386 -1.40 9.33 15.75
C LEU A 386 -0.57 8.20 15.14
N LEU A 387 -0.69 7.93 13.83
CA LEU A 387 0.12 6.92 13.15
C LEU A 387 1.62 7.23 13.25
N MET A 388 2.02 8.49 13.06
CA MET A 388 3.42 8.89 13.26
C MET A 388 3.87 8.66 14.71
N GLU A 389 3.02 8.93 15.68
CA GLU A 389 3.34 8.71 17.09
C GLU A 389 3.50 7.23 17.43
N CYS A 390 2.64 6.36 16.88
CA CYS A 390 2.82 4.91 16.95
C CYS A 390 4.19 4.49 16.41
N GLY A 391 4.62 5.04 15.27
CA GLY A 391 5.93 4.76 14.69
C GLY A 391 7.09 5.18 15.60
N ARG A 392 7.00 6.38 16.19
CA ARG A 392 8.03 6.88 17.13
C ARG A 392 8.13 5.98 18.36
N LYS A 393 7.01 5.80 19.04
CA LYS A 393 6.92 5.05 20.30
C LYS A 393 7.53 3.66 20.16
N HIS A 394 7.06 2.86 19.20
CA HIS A 394 7.50 1.48 19.06
C HIS A 394 8.98 1.35 18.62
N THR A 395 9.49 2.37 17.91
CA THR A 395 10.91 2.39 17.55
C THR A 395 11.78 2.70 18.77
N LEU A 396 11.36 3.64 19.63
CA LEU A 396 12.03 3.90 20.91
C LEU A 396 11.98 2.68 21.82
N ASP A 397 10.81 2.05 21.98
CA ASP A 397 10.62 0.87 22.81
C ASP A 397 11.53 -0.29 22.36
N PHE A 398 11.68 -0.51 21.05
CA PHE A 398 12.58 -1.54 20.50
C PHE A 398 14.04 -1.31 20.92
N PHE A 399 14.54 -0.08 20.80
CA PHE A 399 15.92 0.24 21.19
C PHE A 399 16.12 0.23 22.71
N ASN A 400 15.12 0.64 23.48
CA ASN A 400 15.16 0.60 24.95
C ASN A 400 15.19 -0.83 25.49
N ALA A 401 14.34 -1.72 24.94
CA ALA A 401 14.29 -3.13 25.35
C ALA A 401 15.62 -3.85 25.08
N THR A 402 16.29 -3.52 23.97
CA THR A 402 17.58 -4.09 23.59
C THR A 402 18.70 -3.67 24.56
N THR A 403 18.64 -2.47 25.13
CA THR A 403 19.62 -2.00 26.13
C THR A 403 19.48 -2.71 27.48
N SER A 404 18.29 -3.18 27.85
CA SER A 404 18.01 -3.88 29.12
C SER A 404 18.33 -5.38 29.17
N GLU A 405 18.67 -6.00 28.03
CA GLU A 405 19.08 -7.41 27.96
C GLU A 405 20.62 -7.62 28.04
N ILE A 406 21.38 -6.53 28.25
CA ILE A 406 22.84 -6.50 28.41
C ILE A 406 23.15 -6.06 29.85
#